data_AF-A0A9W7WL48-F1
#
_entry.id   AF-A0A9W7WL48-F1
#
_cell.length_a   1.000
_cell.length_b   1.000
_cell.length_c   1.000
_cell.angle_alpha   90.00
_cell.angle_beta   90.00
_cell.angle_gamma   90.00
#
_symmetry.space_group_name_H-M   'P 1'
#
loop_
_entity.id
_entity.type
_entity.pdbx_description
1 polymer ?
#
loop_
_entity_poly.entity_id
_entity_poly.type
_entity_poly.pdbx_seq_one_letter_code
_entity_poly.pdbx_strand_id
1 'polypeptide(L)'
;MADVPSDAPEHCPGTSSDQAGKSSACQGCPNQNICASGAAKAPDPAIEEIRQKMTSVKHKILVLSGKGGVGKSTFSAHLSHALASDDSTEVALLDVDICGPSIPKMMGLEGEQVHQSGSGWSPVYVEDNLAVMSIGFLLSSPDDAVIWRGPKKNGMIKQFLRDVDWGEVDYLIVDTPPGTSDEHLSIVQYLSGAGIDGAVIITTPQVKTQNTHPCSIKSIFHIFVT
;
A
#
# COMPACT_ATOMS: atom_id res chain seq x y z
N MET A 1 0.68 15.31 12.65
CA MET A 1 -0.22 16.41 13.06
C MET A 1 -1.59 16.05 12.48
N ALA A 2 -2.59 15.57 13.20
CA ALA A 2 -2.98 15.78 14.58
C ALA A 2 -3.47 14.47 15.23
N ASP A 3 -2.91 14.12 16.39
CA ASP A 3 -3.27 12.96 17.20
C ASP A 3 -4.31 13.34 18.29
N VAL A 4 -5.04 14.42 18.00
CA VAL A 4 -5.99 15.08 18.88
C VAL A 4 -7.30 15.15 18.10
N PRO A 5 -8.31 14.36 18.47
CA PRO A 5 -9.64 14.44 17.86
C PRO A 5 -10.21 15.86 17.91
N SER A 6 -11.08 16.21 16.96
CA SER A 6 -11.78 17.51 16.94
C SER A 6 -12.56 17.80 18.22
N ASP A 7 -12.97 16.74 18.92
CA ASP A 7 -13.83 16.77 20.09
C ASP A 7 -13.02 16.67 21.40
N ALA A 8 -11.69 16.77 21.31
CA ALA A 8 -10.81 16.70 22.47
C ALA A 8 -10.83 18.00 23.28
N PRO A 9 -10.60 17.94 24.61
CA PRO A 9 -10.48 19.12 25.45
C PRO A 9 -9.40 20.08 24.95
N GLU A 10 -9.63 21.39 25.10
CA GLU A 10 -8.59 22.40 24.93
C GLU A 10 -7.43 22.02 25.87
N HIS A 11 -6.23 21.82 25.30
CA HIS A 11 -5.01 21.31 25.97
C HIS A 11 -4.85 19.78 26.09
N CYS A 12 -5.55 18.98 25.29
CA CYS A 12 -5.23 17.56 25.16
C CYS A 12 -3.76 17.35 24.71
N PRO A 13 -2.92 16.60 25.45
CA PRO A 13 -1.53 16.37 25.10
C PRO A 13 -1.35 15.46 23.87
N GLY A 14 -2.42 14.80 23.39
CA GLY A 14 -2.40 13.82 22.31
C GLY A 14 -2.07 12.40 22.79
N THR A 15 -2.51 11.39 22.04
CA THR A 15 -2.37 9.97 22.43
C THR A 15 -0.94 9.44 22.39
N SER A 16 -0.08 10.04 21.57
CA SER A 16 1.35 9.69 21.47
C SER A 16 2.24 10.35 22.53
N SER A 17 1.72 11.27 23.35
CA SER A 17 2.50 12.03 24.34
C SER A 17 2.75 11.24 25.62
N ASP A 18 3.91 11.47 26.27
CA ASP A 18 4.23 10.84 27.56
C ASP A 18 3.30 11.32 28.69
N GLN A 19 2.58 12.43 28.46
CA GLN A 19 1.56 13.00 29.34
C GLN A 19 0.14 12.50 29.03
N ALA A 20 -0.04 11.66 28.01
CA ALA A 20 -1.34 11.09 27.65
C ALA A 20 -1.92 10.30 28.84
N GLY A 21 -3.17 10.60 29.21
CA GLY A 21 -3.85 9.99 30.35
C GLY A 21 -3.34 10.41 31.74
N LYS A 22 -2.27 11.22 31.81
CA LYS A 22 -1.61 11.66 33.06
C LYS A 22 -1.79 13.15 33.34
N SER A 23 -2.02 13.98 32.31
CA SER A 23 -2.23 15.41 32.47
C SER A 23 -3.60 15.74 33.06
N SER A 24 -3.73 16.94 33.63
CA SER A 24 -5.01 17.46 34.12
C SER A 24 -6.08 17.54 33.02
N ALA A 25 -5.67 17.81 31.77
CA ALA A 25 -6.56 17.83 30.61
C ALA A 25 -7.14 16.46 30.25
N CYS A 26 -6.59 15.35 30.77
CA CYS A 26 -7.12 14.01 30.58
C CYS A 26 -8.15 13.58 31.64
N GLN A 27 -8.34 14.37 32.71
CA GLN A 27 -9.27 14.01 33.78
C GLN A 27 -10.71 13.96 33.29
N GLY A 28 -11.37 12.82 33.48
CA GLY A 28 -12.75 12.61 33.00
C GLY A 28 -12.85 12.18 31.54
N CYS A 29 -11.73 12.00 30.84
CA CYS A 29 -11.72 11.42 29.50
C CYS A 29 -12.06 9.92 29.57
N PRO A 30 -13.02 9.40 28.77
CA PRO A 30 -13.35 7.96 28.74
C PRO A 30 -12.15 7.06 28.46
N ASN A 31 -11.18 7.55 27.69
CA ASN A 31 -9.98 6.79 27.30
C ASN A 31 -8.75 7.09 28.19
N GLN A 32 -8.91 7.80 29.31
CA GLN A 32 -7.81 8.22 30.18
C GLN A 32 -6.89 7.04 30.59
N ASN A 33 -7.48 5.93 31.04
CA ASN A 33 -6.73 4.76 31.50
C ASN A 33 -5.95 4.07 30.36
N ILE A 34 -6.50 4.06 29.14
CA ILE A 34 -5.86 3.48 27.94
C ILE A 34 -4.68 4.35 27.51
N CYS A 35 -4.84 5.67 27.56
CA CYS A 35 -3.75 6.60 27.31
C CYS A 35 -2.66 6.50 28.39
N ALA A 36 -3.04 6.40 29.67
CA ALA A 36 -2.12 6.34 30.79
C ALA A 36 -1.30 5.03 30.84
N SER A 37 -1.90 3.92 30.38
CA SER A 37 -1.21 2.62 30.29
C SER A 37 -0.19 2.56 29.16
N GLY A 38 -0.17 3.55 28.26
CA GLY A 38 0.68 3.54 27.07
C GLY A 38 0.14 2.61 25.97
N ALA A 39 -1.01 1.96 26.16
CA ALA A 39 -1.62 1.12 25.14
C ALA A 39 -1.97 1.91 23.87
N ALA A 40 -2.34 3.19 24.00
CA ALA A 40 -2.55 4.08 22.86
C ALA A 40 -1.26 4.40 22.08
N LYS A 41 -0.08 4.20 22.69
CA LYS A 41 1.25 4.40 22.08
C LYS A 41 1.81 3.10 21.50
N ALA A 42 1.23 1.95 21.84
CA ALA A 42 1.69 0.66 21.34
C ALA A 42 1.46 0.60 19.82
N PRO A 43 2.47 0.17 19.04
CA PRO A 43 2.28 -0.07 17.61
C PRO A 43 1.17 -1.11 17.42
N ASP A 44 0.38 -0.95 16.35
CA ASP A 44 -0.66 -1.91 15.99
C ASP A 44 -0.04 -3.32 15.97
N PRO A 45 -0.59 -4.31 16.72
CA PRO A 45 -0.02 -5.66 16.79
C PRO A 45 0.15 -6.30 15.40
N ALA A 46 -0.62 -5.87 14.42
CA ALA A 46 -0.47 -6.35 13.06
C ALA A 46 0.83 -5.92 12.36
N ILE A 47 1.51 -4.86 12.83
CA ILE A 47 2.82 -4.48 12.27
C ILE A 47 3.83 -5.61 12.52
N GLU A 48 3.79 -6.25 13.69
CA GLU A 48 4.69 -7.38 14.00
C GLU A 48 4.30 -8.63 13.20
N GLU A 49 3.00 -8.92 13.05
CA GLU A 49 2.51 -10.02 12.20
C GLU A 49 2.94 -9.83 10.74
N ILE A 50 2.77 -8.61 10.21
CA ILE A 50 3.18 -8.24 8.85
C ILE A 50 4.70 -8.36 8.70
N ARG A 51 5.48 -7.91 9.69
CA ARG A 51 6.94 -8.05 9.68
C ARG A 51 7.37 -9.52 9.56
N GLN A 52 6.74 -10.41 10.32
CA GLN A 52 7.05 -11.84 10.26
C GLN A 52 6.69 -12.42 8.89
N LYS A 53 5.50 -12.10 8.37
CA LYS A 53 5.05 -12.53 7.03
C LYS A 53 5.95 -12.02 5.91
N MET A 54 6.40 -10.77 5.99
CA MET A 54 7.25 -10.13 4.98
C MET A 54 8.73 -10.52 5.07
N THR A 55 9.10 -11.44 5.97
CA THR A 55 10.47 -11.94 6.08
C THR A 55 10.84 -12.87 4.91
N SER A 56 9.85 -13.55 4.31
CA SER A 56 10.06 -14.40 3.12
C SER A 56 10.21 -13.62 1.82
N VAL A 57 10.03 -12.29 1.87
CA VAL A 57 10.20 -11.39 0.74
C VAL A 57 11.56 -10.70 0.86
N LYS A 58 12.46 -10.92 -0.10
CA LYS A 58 13.83 -10.37 -0.05
C LYS A 58 13.86 -8.87 -0.30
N HIS A 59 13.24 -8.42 -1.39
CA HIS A 59 13.21 -7.01 -1.78
C HIS A 59 11.79 -6.48 -1.93
N LYS A 60 11.51 -5.32 -1.33
CA LYS A 60 10.22 -4.63 -1.39
C LYS A 60 10.39 -3.29 -2.10
N ILE A 61 9.75 -3.13 -3.26
CA ILE A 61 9.84 -1.93 -4.08
C ILE A 61 8.47 -1.27 -4.17
N LEU A 62 8.36 -0.04 -3.67
CA LEU A 62 7.13 0.75 -3.76
C LEU A 62 7.09 1.54 -5.07
N VAL A 63 6.02 1.41 -5.86
CA VAL A 63 5.78 2.24 -7.04
C VAL A 63 4.76 3.33 -6.69
N LEU A 64 5.19 4.58 -6.76
CA LEU A 64 4.46 5.76 -6.31
C LEU A 64 4.16 6.69 -7.50
N SER A 65 3.11 7.50 -7.42
CA SER A 65 2.90 8.61 -8.37
C SER A 65 2.21 9.81 -7.73
N GLY A 66 2.62 11.02 -8.10
CA GLY A 66 2.00 12.24 -7.56
C GLY A 66 0.60 12.56 -8.12
N LYS A 67 0.21 11.93 -9.24
CA LYS A 67 -1.09 12.13 -9.90
C LYS A 67 -1.58 10.81 -10.50
N GLY A 68 -2.89 10.73 -10.73
CA GLY A 68 -3.52 9.67 -11.52
C GLY A 68 -3.19 9.79 -13.01
N GLY A 69 -3.19 8.65 -13.73
CA GLY A 69 -3.04 8.62 -15.19
C GLY A 69 -1.61 8.83 -15.71
N VAL A 70 -0.59 8.73 -14.86
CA VAL A 70 0.83 8.85 -15.28
C VAL A 70 1.43 7.56 -15.85
N GLY A 71 0.69 6.45 -15.83
CA GLY A 71 1.19 5.13 -16.25
C GLY A 71 1.88 4.32 -15.14
N LYS A 72 1.60 4.63 -13.88
CA LYS A 72 2.16 3.94 -12.71
C LYS A 72 1.94 2.42 -12.76
N SER A 73 0.68 1.98 -12.85
CA SER A 73 0.33 0.55 -12.88
C SER A 73 0.90 -0.17 -14.11
N THR A 74 0.96 0.51 -15.26
CA THR A 74 1.63 -0.02 -16.47
C THR A 74 3.12 -0.26 -16.23
N PHE A 75 3.79 0.68 -15.56
CA PHE A 75 5.19 0.52 -15.20
C PHE A 75 5.37 -0.63 -14.21
N SER A 76 4.52 -0.73 -13.17
CA SER A 76 4.56 -1.81 -12.19
C SER A 76 4.42 -3.19 -12.86
N ALA A 77 3.42 -3.36 -13.74
CA ALA A 77 3.20 -4.59 -14.51
C ALA A 77 4.42 -4.96 -15.38
N HIS A 78 4.96 -4.00 -16.14
CA HIS A 78 6.12 -4.25 -17.00
C HIS A 78 7.41 -4.52 -16.21
N LEU A 79 7.61 -3.85 -15.09
CA LEU A 79 8.75 -4.11 -14.21
C LEU A 79 8.67 -5.53 -13.65
N SER A 80 7.48 -5.96 -13.20
CA SER A 80 7.27 -7.32 -12.71
C SER A 80 7.55 -8.38 -13.78
N HIS A 81 7.03 -8.23 -15.01
CA HIS A 81 7.37 -9.14 -16.11
C HIS A 81 8.86 -9.11 -16.47
N ALA A 82 9.49 -7.94 -16.45
CA ALA A 82 10.92 -7.83 -16.77
C ALA A 82 11.79 -8.57 -15.73
N LEU A 83 11.41 -8.50 -14.45
CA LEU A 83 12.09 -9.27 -13.39
C LEU A 83 11.80 -10.77 -13.52
N ALA A 84 10.55 -11.15 -13.84
CA ALA A 84 10.14 -12.53 -14.01
C ALA A 84 10.72 -13.19 -15.28
N SER A 85 11.28 -12.41 -16.21
CA SER A 85 11.97 -12.97 -17.39
C SER A 85 13.20 -13.83 -17.07
N ASP A 86 13.70 -13.75 -15.83
CA ASP A 86 14.60 -14.73 -15.25
C ASP A 86 13.77 -15.76 -14.46
N ASP A 87 13.65 -16.97 -15.01
CA ASP A 87 12.92 -18.10 -14.41
C ASP A 87 13.42 -18.48 -13.00
N SER A 88 14.60 -18.01 -12.59
CA SER A 88 15.14 -18.25 -11.24
C SER A 88 14.78 -17.16 -10.22
N THR A 89 14.08 -16.11 -10.65
CA THR A 89 13.65 -15.00 -9.81
C THR A 89 12.14 -15.10 -9.54
N GLU A 90 11.77 -15.21 -8.27
CA GLU A 90 10.38 -15.21 -7.83
C GLU A 90 9.87 -13.78 -7.64
N VAL A 91 8.81 -13.41 -8.37
CA VAL A 91 8.28 -12.04 -8.42
C VAL A 91 6.84 -12.00 -7.98
N ALA A 92 6.51 -11.04 -7.12
CA ALA A 92 5.16 -10.74 -6.71
C ALA A 92 4.77 -9.30 -7.04
N LEU A 93 3.55 -9.10 -7.54
CA LEU A 93 2.95 -7.79 -7.78
C LEU A 93 1.72 -7.62 -6.91
N LEU A 94 1.76 -6.64 -6.02
CA LEU A 94 0.66 -6.25 -5.15
C LEU A 94 0.03 -4.94 -5.63
N ASP A 95 -1.22 -5.00 -6.08
CA ASP A 95 -2.03 -3.84 -6.46
C ASP A 95 -2.94 -3.42 -5.32
N VAL A 96 -2.62 -2.27 -4.72
CA VAL A 96 -3.43 -1.64 -3.66
C VAL A 96 -4.21 -0.43 -4.17
N ASP A 97 -4.31 -0.21 -5.49
CA ASP A 97 -5.11 0.87 -6.08
C ASP A 97 -6.62 0.52 -6.11
N ILE A 98 -7.27 0.71 -4.96
CA ILE A 98 -8.69 0.41 -4.75
C ILE A 98 -9.62 1.21 -5.66
N CYS A 99 -9.20 2.40 -6.10
CA CYS A 99 -10.06 3.30 -6.86
C CYS A 99 -10.18 2.91 -8.35
N GLY A 100 -9.24 2.11 -8.86
CA GLY A 100 -9.20 1.73 -10.26
C GLY A 100 -8.19 0.63 -10.50
N PRO A 101 -8.43 -0.60 -9.98
CA PRO A 101 -7.50 -1.70 -10.15
C PRO A 101 -7.35 -1.99 -11.64
N SER A 102 -6.15 -1.74 -12.16
CA SER A 102 -5.85 -1.93 -13.58
C SER A 102 -4.91 -3.11 -13.83
N ILE A 103 -4.26 -3.61 -12.77
CA ILE A 103 -3.33 -4.72 -12.85
C ILE A 103 -4.00 -6.03 -13.32
N PRO A 104 -5.15 -6.48 -12.77
CA PRO A 104 -5.81 -7.69 -13.26
C PRO A 104 -6.01 -7.69 -14.77
N LYS A 105 -6.43 -6.54 -15.32
CA LYS A 105 -6.62 -6.35 -16.76
C LYS A 105 -5.31 -6.34 -17.54
N MET A 106 -4.30 -5.63 -17.06
CA MET A 106 -3.00 -5.53 -17.74
C MET A 106 -2.27 -6.88 -17.79
N MET A 107 -2.46 -7.72 -16.76
CA MET A 107 -1.83 -9.04 -16.65
C MET A 107 -2.69 -10.16 -17.27
N GLY A 108 -3.85 -9.85 -17.88
CA GLY A 108 -4.73 -10.85 -18.50
C GLY A 108 -5.49 -11.75 -17.52
N LEU A 109 -5.65 -11.31 -16.27
CA LEU A 109 -6.30 -12.03 -15.16
C LEU A 109 -7.74 -11.54 -14.91
N GLU A 110 -8.43 -11.00 -15.92
CA GLU A 110 -9.83 -10.55 -15.76
C GLU A 110 -10.75 -11.74 -15.48
N GLY A 111 -11.51 -11.67 -14.37
CA GLY A 111 -12.43 -12.73 -13.96
C GLY A 111 -11.83 -13.77 -13.01
N GLU A 112 -10.51 -13.72 -12.77
CA GLU A 112 -9.88 -14.51 -11.72
C GLU A 112 -10.30 -14.05 -10.33
N GLN A 113 -10.33 -15.00 -9.39
CA GLN A 113 -10.71 -14.76 -8.00
C GLN A 113 -9.65 -15.27 -7.05
N VAL A 114 -9.49 -14.57 -5.92
CA VAL A 114 -8.59 -15.04 -4.85
C VAL A 114 -9.16 -16.30 -4.22
N HIS A 115 -8.33 -17.33 -4.14
CA HIS A 115 -8.66 -18.52 -3.37
C HIS A 115 -8.19 -18.36 -1.93
N GLN A 116 -9.07 -18.69 -0.97
CA GLN A 116 -8.72 -18.77 0.43
C GLN A 116 -8.36 -20.20 0.80
N SER A 117 -7.13 -20.40 1.28
CA SER A 117 -6.61 -21.67 1.78
C SER A 117 -6.48 -21.65 3.31
N GLY A 118 -5.98 -22.75 3.90
CA GLY A 118 -5.66 -22.80 5.33
C GLY A 118 -4.47 -21.93 5.73
N SER A 119 -3.60 -21.55 4.79
CA SER A 119 -2.41 -20.71 5.05
C SER A 119 -2.64 -19.23 4.79
N GLY A 120 -3.72 -18.87 4.08
CA GLY A 120 -4.06 -17.49 3.74
C GLY A 120 -4.78 -17.36 2.41
N TRP A 121 -4.68 -16.18 1.81
CA TRP A 121 -5.08 -15.92 0.44
C TRP A 121 -3.95 -16.31 -0.51
N SER A 122 -4.28 -17.18 -1.48
CA SER A 122 -3.34 -17.55 -2.53
C SER A 122 -3.37 -16.48 -3.63
N PRO A 123 -2.21 -15.92 -4.02
CA PRO A 123 -2.14 -15.00 -5.15
C PRO A 123 -2.44 -15.73 -6.47
N VAL A 124 -2.82 -14.96 -7.47
CA VAL A 124 -3.11 -15.46 -8.82
C VAL A 124 -1.83 -15.40 -9.64
N TYR A 125 -1.41 -16.53 -10.19
CA TYR A 125 -0.17 -16.62 -10.97
C TYR A 125 -0.44 -16.28 -12.45
N VAL A 126 0.38 -15.38 -13.00
CA VAL A 126 0.40 -15.04 -14.43
C VAL A 126 1.34 -16.00 -15.17
N GLU A 127 2.49 -16.28 -14.55
CA GLU A 127 3.53 -17.21 -14.97
C GLU A 127 3.97 -18.00 -13.73
N ASP A 128 4.74 -19.07 -13.90
CA ASP A 128 5.13 -19.96 -12.80
C ASP A 128 5.86 -19.24 -11.64
N ASN A 129 6.61 -18.17 -11.96
CA ASN A 129 7.38 -17.35 -11.03
C ASN A 129 6.83 -15.91 -10.87
N LEU A 130 5.62 -15.63 -11.37
CA LEU A 130 5.00 -14.30 -11.30
C LEU A 130 3.61 -14.35 -10.68
N ALA A 131 3.54 -13.99 -9.40
CA ALA A 131 2.32 -13.95 -8.62
C ALA A 131 1.73 -12.52 -8.57
N VAL A 132 0.41 -12.41 -8.65
CA VAL A 132 -0.31 -11.12 -8.60
C VAL A 132 -1.39 -11.19 -7.52
N MET A 133 -1.49 -10.14 -6.73
CA MET A 133 -2.62 -9.90 -5.83
C MET A 133 -3.18 -8.51 -6.07
N SER A 134 -4.49 -8.40 -6.29
CA SER A 134 -5.18 -7.14 -6.49
C SER A 134 -6.52 -7.16 -5.77
N ILE A 135 -6.93 -6.00 -5.27
CA ILE A 135 -8.31 -5.74 -4.83
C ILE A 135 -9.34 -6.08 -5.91
N GLY A 136 -8.98 -5.98 -7.19
CA GLY A 136 -9.87 -6.33 -8.30
C GLY A 136 -10.36 -7.78 -8.26
N PHE A 137 -9.58 -8.71 -7.69
CA PHE A 137 -9.97 -10.12 -7.54
C PHE A 137 -10.99 -10.37 -6.42
N LEU A 138 -11.16 -9.39 -5.51
CA LEU A 138 -12.13 -9.46 -4.40
C LEU A 138 -13.45 -8.77 -4.76
N LEU A 139 -13.51 -8.04 -5.86
CA LEU A 139 -14.72 -7.37 -6.34
C LEU A 139 -15.52 -8.32 -7.24
N SER A 140 -16.84 -8.32 -7.09
CA SER A 140 -17.74 -9.13 -7.92
C SER A 140 -17.88 -8.58 -9.34
N SER A 141 -17.69 -7.26 -9.52
CA SER A 141 -17.65 -6.60 -10.81
C SER A 141 -16.61 -5.46 -10.80
N PRO A 142 -15.86 -5.24 -11.89
CA PRO A 142 -14.97 -4.07 -12.03
C PRO A 142 -15.70 -2.73 -11.95
N ASP A 143 -17.00 -2.72 -12.30
CA ASP A 143 -17.87 -1.54 -12.29
C ASP A 143 -18.52 -1.30 -10.91
N ASP A 144 -18.32 -2.21 -9.95
CA ASP A 144 -18.63 -1.96 -8.56
C ASP A 144 -17.59 -0.96 -8.05
N ALA A 145 -17.75 0.31 -8.43
CA ALA A 145 -17.01 1.43 -7.89
C ALA A 145 -17.39 1.58 -6.43
N VAL A 146 -16.85 0.70 -5.59
CA VAL A 146 -17.13 0.72 -4.17
C VAL A 146 -16.38 1.93 -3.61
N ILE A 147 -17.11 2.88 -3.05
CA ILE A 147 -16.52 4.00 -2.34
C ILE A 147 -16.12 3.48 -0.95
N TRP A 148 -14.91 2.93 -0.83
CA TRP A 148 -14.37 2.51 0.46
C TRP A 148 -13.95 3.74 1.27
N ARG A 149 -14.52 3.90 2.47
CA ARG A 149 -14.05 4.92 3.43
C ARG A 149 -12.63 4.57 3.92
N GLY A 150 -11.81 5.58 4.21
CA GLY A 150 -10.38 5.45 4.58
C GLY A 150 -10.04 4.30 5.55
N PRO A 151 -10.75 4.13 6.68
CA PRO A 151 -10.48 3.03 7.61
C PRO A 151 -10.61 1.63 6.98
N LYS A 152 -11.57 1.45 6.07
CA LYS A 152 -11.79 0.18 5.37
C LYS A 152 -10.67 -0.10 4.37
N LYS A 153 -10.18 0.94 3.68
CA LYS A 153 -9.04 0.84 2.76
C LYS A 153 -7.76 0.44 3.49
N ASN A 154 -7.45 1.11 4.60
CA ASN A 154 -6.27 0.78 5.42
C ASN A 154 -6.35 -0.64 5.98
N GLY A 155 -7.55 -1.09 6.35
CA GLY A 155 -7.80 -2.47 6.75
C GLY A 155 -7.48 -3.49 5.64
N MET A 156 -7.80 -3.19 4.37
CA MET A 156 -7.45 -4.07 3.25
C MET A 156 -5.97 -4.13 2.96
N ILE A 157 -5.26 -2.99 3.00
CA ILE A 157 -3.80 -2.98 2.83
C ILE A 157 -3.16 -3.85 3.90
N LYS A 158 -3.57 -3.68 5.16
CA LYS A 158 -3.14 -4.52 6.29
C LYS A 158 -3.47 -6.00 6.05
N GLN A 159 -4.64 -6.31 5.51
CA GLN A 159 -5.04 -7.68 5.21
C GLN A 159 -4.19 -8.31 4.10
N PHE A 160 -3.90 -7.58 3.01
CA PHE A 160 -3.03 -8.09 1.96
C PHE A 160 -1.61 -8.39 2.45
N LEU A 161 -1.06 -7.51 3.29
CA LEU A 161 0.28 -7.69 3.83
C LEU A 161 0.39 -8.85 4.85
N ARG A 162 -0.72 -9.22 5.49
CA ARG A 162 -0.73 -10.23 6.56
C ARG A 162 -1.25 -11.59 6.08
N ASP A 163 -2.35 -11.59 5.34
CA ASP A 163 -3.14 -12.78 5.05
C ASP A 163 -2.81 -13.39 3.69
N VAL A 164 -2.07 -12.69 2.82
CA VAL A 164 -1.60 -13.27 1.54
C VAL A 164 -0.41 -14.18 1.81
N ASP A 165 -0.48 -15.38 1.24
CA ASP A 165 0.59 -16.36 1.29
C ASP A 165 1.51 -16.16 0.09
N TRP A 166 2.53 -15.32 0.26
CA TRP A 166 3.49 -14.98 -0.79
C TRP A 166 4.49 -16.10 -1.09
N GLY A 167 4.68 -17.06 -0.17
CA GLY A 167 5.82 -17.98 -0.26
C GLY A 167 7.16 -17.25 -0.15
N GLU A 168 8.18 -17.79 -0.82
CA GLU A 168 9.50 -17.17 -0.93
C GLU A 168 9.55 -16.30 -2.19
N VAL A 169 9.81 -15.00 -2.04
CA VAL A 169 9.77 -14.03 -3.13
C VAL A 169 11.05 -13.22 -3.14
N ASP A 170 11.67 -13.07 -4.31
CA ASP A 170 12.84 -12.21 -4.49
C ASP A 170 12.43 -10.73 -4.55
N TYR A 171 11.40 -10.40 -5.34
CA TYR A 171 10.91 -9.03 -5.51
C TYR A 171 9.41 -8.90 -5.33
N LEU A 172 8.99 -8.15 -4.32
CA LEU A 172 7.62 -7.67 -4.16
C LEU A 172 7.52 -6.23 -4.69
N ILE A 173 6.84 -6.08 -5.82
CA ILE A 173 6.49 -4.79 -6.42
C ILE A 173 5.13 -4.38 -5.88
N VAL A 174 5.02 -3.18 -5.32
CA VAL A 174 3.78 -2.69 -4.74
C VAL A 174 3.28 -1.49 -5.52
N ASP A 175 2.19 -1.67 -6.26
CA ASP A 175 1.50 -0.61 -6.98
C ASP A 175 0.58 0.17 -6.04
N THR A 176 1.03 1.34 -5.59
CA THR A 176 0.27 2.18 -4.65
C THR A 176 -0.82 3.00 -5.34
N PRO A 177 -1.86 3.53 -4.67
CA PRO A 177 -2.83 4.43 -5.31
C PRO A 177 -2.17 5.71 -5.85
N PRO A 178 -2.81 6.51 -6.71
CA PRO A 178 -2.26 7.80 -7.13
C PRO A 178 -2.36 8.86 -6.02
N GLY A 179 -1.31 9.67 -5.90
CA GLY A 179 -1.24 10.83 -5.00
C GLY A 179 -0.20 10.66 -3.90
N THR A 180 -0.39 11.41 -2.82
CA THR A 180 0.34 11.25 -1.55
C THR A 180 -0.66 11.19 -0.39
N SER A 181 -1.79 10.52 -0.64
CA SER A 181 -2.89 10.31 0.31
C SER A 181 -2.45 9.44 1.50
N ASP A 182 -3.32 9.32 2.51
CA ASP A 182 -3.10 8.51 3.72
C ASP A 182 -2.78 7.03 3.44
N GLU A 183 -3.14 6.52 2.25
CA GLU A 183 -2.86 5.15 1.80
C GLU A 183 -1.35 4.89 1.69
N HIS A 184 -0.56 5.85 1.20
CA HIS A 184 0.90 5.75 1.12
C HIS A 184 1.55 5.76 2.49
N LEU A 185 1.04 6.59 3.41
CA LEU A 185 1.53 6.62 4.78
C LEU A 185 1.23 5.29 5.48
N SER A 186 0.06 4.72 5.23
CA SER A 186 -0.35 3.44 5.81
C SER A 186 0.55 2.30 5.35
N ILE A 187 0.86 2.20 4.04
CA ILE A 187 1.71 1.12 3.54
C ILE A 187 3.15 1.23 4.06
N VAL A 188 3.69 2.45 4.10
CA VAL A 188 5.03 2.72 4.68
C VAL A 188 5.03 2.42 6.17
N GLN A 189 3.97 2.76 6.90
CA GLN A 189 3.85 2.45 8.33
C GLN A 189 3.80 0.95 8.59
N TYR A 190 2.99 0.20 7.84
CA TYR A 190 2.90 -1.25 8.01
C TYR A 190 4.18 -1.98 7.60
N LEU A 191 4.87 -1.51 6.55
CA LEU A 191 6.14 -2.07 6.11
C LEU A 191 7.35 -1.54 6.89
N SER A 192 7.20 -0.52 7.73
CA SER A 192 8.31 0.06 8.50
C SER A 192 9.07 -0.95 9.35
N GLY A 193 8.37 -1.96 9.88
CA GLY A 193 8.97 -3.06 10.64
C GLY A 193 9.62 -4.15 9.79
N ALA A 194 9.20 -4.29 8.52
CA ALA A 194 9.65 -5.30 7.56
C ALA A 194 10.77 -4.82 6.62
N GLY A 195 10.99 -3.50 6.56
CA GLY A 195 11.90 -2.85 5.63
C GLY A 195 11.27 -2.60 4.26
N ILE A 196 11.68 -1.49 3.64
CA ILE A 196 11.42 -1.16 2.24
C ILE A 196 12.80 -0.91 1.62
N ASP A 197 13.12 -1.62 0.55
CA ASP A 197 14.43 -1.55 -0.11
C ASP A 197 14.55 -0.36 -1.06
N GLY A 198 13.42 0.13 -1.56
CA GLY A 198 13.40 1.32 -2.40
C GLY A 198 12.00 1.72 -2.86
N ALA A 199 11.95 2.87 -3.52
CA ALA A 199 10.75 3.37 -4.15
C ALA A 199 11.04 3.87 -5.57
N VAL A 200 10.05 3.78 -6.44
CA VAL A 200 10.10 4.33 -7.80
C VAL A 200 8.97 5.33 -7.94
N ILE A 201 9.30 6.57 -8.28
CA ILE A 201 8.30 7.63 -8.45
C ILE A 201 8.04 7.82 -9.95
N ILE A 202 6.82 7.48 -10.36
CA ILE A 202 6.37 7.64 -11.74
C ILE A 202 5.77 9.04 -11.89
N THR A 203 6.32 9.78 -12.85
CA THR A 203 5.88 11.13 -13.19
C THR A 203 5.85 11.31 -14.70
N THR A 204 4.97 12.18 -15.17
CA THR A 204 4.96 12.65 -16.55
C THR A 204 5.31 14.14 -16.55
N PRO A 205 6.21 14.61 -17.43
CA PRO A 205 6.42 16.04 -17.59
C PRO A 205 5.19 16.62 -18.30
N GLN A 206 4.24 17.11 -17.50
CA GLN A 206 3.13 17.87 -18.05
C GLN A 206 3.62 19.27 -18.43
N VAL A 207 3.58 19.55 -19.74
CA VAL A 207 3.64 20.89 -20.31
C VAL A 207 2.39 21.62 -19.85
N LYS A 208 2.54 22.67 -19.03
CA LYS A 208 1.46 23.66 -18.89
C LYS A 208 1.20 24.22 -20.29
N THR A 209 -0.03 24.13 -20.76
CA THR A 209 -0.49 24.69 -22.04
C THR A 209 -0.22 26.19 -22.11
N GLN A 210 0.95 26.58 -22.62
CA GLN A 210 1.14 27.80 -23.41
C GLN A 210 1.44 27.32 -24.83
N ASN A 211 0.60 27.77 -25.77
CA ASN A 211 0.60 27.43 -27.20
C ASN A 211 1.93 26.92 -27.76
N THR A 212 2.00 25.64 -28.16
CA THR A 212 2.75 25.13 -29.33
C THR A 212 2.46 23.63 -29.55
N HIS A 213 2.16 23.25 -30.79
CA HIS A 213 2.11 21.85 -31.28
C HIS A 213 3.53 21.33 -31.62
N PRO A 214 3.74 20.05 -31.98
CA PRO A 214 3.23 18.79 -31.41
C PRO A 214 4.38 17.82 -31.03
N CYS A 215 4.02 16.73 -30.35
CA CYS A 215 4.76 15.45 -30.32
C CYS A 215 6.16 15.42 -29.65
N SER A 216 6.17 15.18 -28.34
CA SER A 216 7.19 14.35 -27.69
C SER A 216 6.66 13.89 -26.35
N ILE A 217 6.19 12.64 -26.27
CA ILE A 217 6.05 11.95 -25.00
C ILE A 217 7.48 11.69 -24.51
N LYS A 218 8.02 12.63 -23.74
CA LYS A 218 9.17 12.35 -22.88
C LYS A 218 8.58 11.88 -21.56
N SER A 219 8.33 10.59 -21.36
CA SER A 219 8.14 10.11 -19.98
C SER A 219 9.50 10.21 -19.29
N ILE A 220 9.66 11.18 -18.39
CA ILE A 220 10.86 11.30 -17.58
C ILE A 220 10.61 10.49 -16.31
N PHE A 221 11.15 9.28 -16.25
CA PHE A 221 11.18 8.46 -15.05
C PHE A 221 12.27 9.01 -14.13
N HIS A 222 11.89 9.58 -12.99
CA HIS A 222 12.85 9.82 -11.91
C HIS A 222 12.80 8.61 -10.98
N ILE A 223 13.73 7.68 -11.18
CA ILE A 223 13.97 6.60 -10.24
C ILE A 223 14.79 7.20 -9.09
N PHE A 224 14.15 7.48 -7.97
CA PHE A 224 14.84 7.79 -6.73
C PHE A 224 15.00 6.48 -5.95
N VAL A 225 16.08 5.74 -6.20
CA VAL A 225 16.50 4.67 -5.29
C VAL A 225 17.14 5.37 -4.08
N THR A 226 16.46 5.37 -2.94
CA THR A 226 16.99 5.84 -1.66
C THR A 226 17.32 4.64 -0.78
#